data_AF-X8DFW6-F1
#
_entry.id   AF-X8DFW6-F1
#
_cell.length_a   1.000
_cell.length_b   1.000
_cell.length_c   1.000
_cell.angle_alpha   90.00
_cell.angle_beta   90.00
_cell.angle_gamma   90.00
#
_symmetry.space_group_name_H-M   'P 1'
#
loop_
_entity.id
_entity.type
_entity.pdbx_description
1 polymer ?
#
loop_
_entity_poly.entity_id
_entity_poly.type
_entity_poly.pdbx_seq_one_letter_code
_entity_poly.pdbx_strand_id
1 'polypeptide(L)'
;MNTRLTDRFGIEHPVVLAPMDDVADARLASAVSAAGGLGLLGGGYADADWVRQQFDQVSAAVGCGFITWTLKGNEHVLEHALARGPAALFLSFGDPAPYAPRIRAAAVPLICQVHNIGQAARAIEVGADVIVAQGGEAGGHGEGLRSTFTLVPEVVDLVAGTAPRSWCWQPVG
;
A
#
# COMPACT_ATOMS: atom_id res chain seq x y z
N MET A 1 12.83 2.68 16.45
CA MET A 1 13.01 3.93 15.67
C MET A 1 11.62 4.46 15.38
N ASN A 2 11.29 5.70 15.74
CA ASN A 2 9.96 6.24 15.41
C ASN A 2 9.99 7.01 14.08
N THR A 3 8.99 6.76 13.25
CA THR A 3 8.78 7.30 11.91
C THR A 3 7.29 7.55 11.69
N ARG A 4 6.95 8.37 10.70
CA ARG A 4 5.54 8.58 10.33
C ARG A 4 4.82 7.28 9.94
N LEU A 5 5.55 6.31 9.39
CA LEU A 5 5.02 5.01 9.02
C LEU A 5 4.67 4.17 10.26
N THR A 6 5.58 4.12 11.24
CA THR A 6 5.37 3.41 12.50
C THR A 6 4.24 4.03 13.31
N ASP A 7 4.15 5.36 13.38
CA ASP A 7 3.05 6.07 14.03
C ASP A 7 1.69 5.82 13.34
N ARG A 8 1.65 5.85 12.00
CA ARG A 8 0.40 5.71 11.23
C ARG A 8 -0.26 4.35 11.41
N PHE A 9 0.55 3.29 11.46
CA PHE A 9 0.07 1.90 11.50
C PHE A 9 0.22 1.23 12.87
N GLY A 10 0.84 1.90 13.85
CA GLY A 10 1.09 1.31 15.17
C GLY A 10 2.06 0.13 15.14
N ILE A 11 3.05 0.16 14.24
CA ILE A 11 4.03 -0.92 14.05
C ILE A 11 5.39 -0.54 14.67
N GLU A 12 6.20 -1.52 15.06
CA GLU A 12 7.50 -1.30 15.74
C GLU A 12 8.62 -0.95 14.76
N HIS A 13 8.56 -1.52 13.56
CA HIS A 13 9.59 -1.42 12.54
C HIS A 13 9.00 -0.77 11.29
N PRO A 14 9.69 0.20 10.65
CA PRO A 14 9.23 0.83 9.42
C PRO A 14 9.47 -0.09 8.21
N VAL A 15 8.97 -1.33 8.29
CA VAL A 15 9.14 -2.40 7.31
C VAL A 15 7.76 -2.90 6.90
N VAL A 16 7.52 -2.91 5.60
CA VAL A 16 6.27 -3.39 5.00
C VAL A 16 6.60 -4.60 4.14
N LEU A 17 5.88 -5.70 4.33
CA LEU A 17 5.89 -6.82 3.39
C LEU A 17 5.05 -6.44 2.18
N ALA A 18 5.66 -6.45 0.99
CA ALA A 18 4.94 -6.22 -0.25
C ALA A 18 3.88 -7.32 -0.49
N PRO A 19 2.70 -6.97 -1.02
CA PRO A 19 1.68 -7.94 -1.39
C PRO A 19 2.14 -8.67 -2.66
N MET A 20 2.72 -9.86 -2.48
CA MET A 20 3.22 -10.69 -3.56
C MET A 20 2.24 -11.84 -3.80
N ASP A 21 1.64 -11.90 -4.98
CA ASP A 21 0.73 -13.00 -5.35
C ASP A 21 1.44 -14.35 -5.21
N ASP A 22 0.67 -15.37 -4.79
CA ASP A 22 1.11 -16.74 -4.46
C ASP A 22 2.14 -16.87 -3.31
N VAL A 23 2.74 -15.78 -2.84
CA VAL A 23 3.80 -15.80 -1.81
C VAL A 23 3.33 -15.21 -0.49
N ALA A 24 2.64 -14.06 -0.53
CA ALA A 24 2.20 -13.34 0.65
C ALA A 24 0.83 -13.85 1.12
N ASP A 25 0.84 -15.07 1.67
CA ASP A 25 -0.32 -15.70 2.30
C ASP A 25 -0.54 -15.21 3.76
N ALA A 26 -1.61 -15.71 4.38
CA ALA A 26 -1.96 -15.41 5.77
C ALA A 26 -0.84 -15.72 6.75
N ARG A 27 -0.07 -16.79 6.52
CA ARG A 27 1.03 -17.19 7.40
C ARG A 27 2.17 -16.18 7.34
N LEU A 28 2.61 -15.81 6.14
CA LEU A 28 3.72 -14.87 5.95
C LEU A 28 3.33 -13.45 6.40
N ALA A 29 2.17 -12.96 5.98
CA ALA A 29 1.69 -11.63 6.35
C ALA A 29 1.49 -11.52 7.87
N SER A 30 0.92 -12.54 8.51
CA SER A 30 0.76 -12.55 9.97
C SER A 30 2.11 -12.60 10.68
N ALA A 31 3.07 -13.39 10.19
CA ALA A 31 4.39 -13.49 10.80
C ALA A 31 5.14 -12.14 10.79
N VAL A 32 5.09 -11.41 9.67
CA VAL A 32 5.67 -10.07 9.57
C VAL A 32 4.99 -9.09 10.52
N SER A 33 3.65 -9.13 10.59
CA SER A 33 2.88 -8.24 11.47
C SER A 33 3.14 -8.53 12.94
N ALA A 34 3.22 -9.80 13.33
CA ALA A 34 3.57 -10.23 14.68
C ALA A 34 5.02 -9.87 15.07
N ALA A 35 5.93 -9.77 14.09
CA ALA A 35 7.29 -9.30 14.27
C ALA A 35 7.41 -7.76 14.28
N GLY A 36 6.29 -7.03 14.28
CA GLY A 36 6.28 -5.56 14.40
C GLY A 36 6.40 -4.80 13.09
N GLY A 37 6.27 -5.45 11.93
CA GLY A 37 6.13 -4.79 10.62
C GLY A 37 4.67 -4.66 10.17
N LEU A 38 4.44 -4.22 8.93
CA LEU A 38 3.13 -4.27 8.28
C LEU A 38 3.10 -5.41 7.25
N GLY A 39 2.39 -6.50 7.56
CA GLY A 39 2.15 -7.60 6.65
C GLY A 39 0.99 -7.31 5.70
N LEU A 40 1.14 -7.62 4.41
CA LEU A 40 0.09 -7.44 3.39
C LEU A 40 -0.15 -8.77 2.66
N LEU A 41 -1.42 -9.16 2.52
CA LEU A 41 -1.83 -10.32 1.70
C LEU A 41 -1.71 -9.99 0.19
N GLY A 42 -1.22 -10.94 -0.61
CA GLY A 42 -1.12 -10.82 -2.08
C GLY A 42 -2.41 -11.21 -2.81
N GLY A 43 -3.32 -10.25 -3.01
CA GLY A 43 -4.64 -10.48 -3.62
C GLY A 43 -4.73 -10.13 -5.11
N GLY A 44 -3.61 -9.86 -5.79
CA GLY A 44 -3.56 -9.30 -7.14
C GLY A 44 -4.31 -10.10 -8.21
N TYR A 45 -4.28 -11.43 -8.16
CA TYR A 45 -5.07 -12.31 -9.04
C TYR A 45 -6.08 -13.18 -8.28
N ALA A 46 -6.36 -12.85 -7.01
CA ALA A 46 -7.24 -13.63 -6.17
C ALA A 46 -8.72 -13.45 -6.56
N ASP A 47 -9.52 -14.47 -6.25
CA ASP A 47 -10.97 -14.35 -6.19
C ASP A 47 -11.45 -14.06 -4.75
N ALA A 48 -12.77 -13.89 -4.61
CA ALA A 48 -13.41 -13.60 -3.34
C ALA A 48 -13.23 -14.72 -2.30
N ASP A 49 -13.24 -15.98 -2.75
CA ASP A 49 -13.13 -17.14 -1.86
C ASP A 49 -11.72 -17.24 -1.28
N TRP A 50 -10.69 -17.00 -2.09
CA TRP A 50 -9.31 -16.92 -1.64
C TRP A 50 -9.13 -15.79 -0.63
N VAL A 51 -9.60 -14.57 -0.94
CA VAL A 51 -9.50 -13.43 -0.01
C VAL A 51 -10.17 -13.77 1.32
N ARG A 52 -11.38 -14.35 1.28
CA ARG A 52 -12.09 -14.79 2.48
C ARG A 52 -11.25 -15.79 3.28
N GLN A 53 -10.74 -16.83 2.62
CA GLN A 53 -9.95 -17.89 3.25
C GLN A 53 -8.67 -17.34 3.90
N GLN A 54 -7.96 -16.43 3.24
CA GLN A 54 -6.74 -15.85 3.81
C GLN A 54 -7.07 -15.02 5.05
N PHE A 55 -8.08 -14.14 4.98
CA PHE A 55 -8.49 -13.35 6.15
C PHE A 55 -9.02 -14.21 7.31
N ASP A 56 -9.57 -15.40 7.06
CA ASP A 56 -9.96 -16.33 8.14
C ASP A 56 -8.75 -16.98 8.84
N GLN A 57 -7.58 -16.98 8.20
CA GLN A 57 -6.38 -17.62 8.71
C GLN A 57 -5.36 -16.63 9.29
N VAL A 58 -5.60 -15.32 9.16
CA VAL A 58 -4.69 -14.33 9.74
C VAL A 58 -4.69 -14.40 11.26
N SER A 59 -3.52 -14.24 11.86
CA SER A 59 -3.31 -14.29 13.31
C SER A 59 -2.82 -12.96 13.89
N ALA A 60 -2.69 -11.94 13.05
CA ALA A 60 -2.33 -10.57 13.41
C ALA A 60 -3.06 -9.59 12.47
N ALA A 61 -3.03 -8.29 12.78
CA ALA A 61 -3.57 -7.26 11.90
C ALA A 61 -2.73 -7.18 10.62
N VAL A 62 -3.35 -7.48 9.47
CA VAL A 62 -2.69 -7.42 8.15
C VAL A 62 -3.46 -6.49 7.23
N GLY A 63 -2.77 -5.95 6.23
CA GLY A 63 -3.42 -5.34 5.06
C GLY A 63 -3.58 -6.32 3.91
N CYS A 64 -4.03 -5.83 2.77
CA CYS A 64 -4.14 -6.61 1.54
C CYS A 64 -3.80 -5.74 0.33
N GLY A 65 -3.16 -6.32 -0.67
CA GLY A 65 -2.81 -5.64 -1.91
C GLY A 65 -3.52 -6.20 -3.13
N PHE A 66 -3.81 -5.31 -4.06
CA PHE A 66 -4.43 -5.62 -5.34
C PHE A 66 -3.69 -4.95 -6.48
N ILE A 67 -3.75 -5.60 -7.64
CA ILE A 67 -3.32 -5.00 -8.88
C ILE A 67 -4.50 -4.24 -9.48
N THR A 68 -4.33 -2.95 -9.72
CA THR A 68 -5.45 -2.06 -10.07
C THR A 68 -6.13 -2.47 -11.38
N TRP A 69 -5.37 -2.96 -12.37
CA TRP A 69 -5.98 -3.44 -13.61
C TRP A 69 -6.81 -4.72 -13.45
N THR A 70 -6.51 -5.58 -12.45
CA THR A 70 -7.27 -6.83 -12.25
C THR A 70 -8.57 -6.58 -11.51
N LEU A 71 -8.65 -5.50 -10.71
CA LEU A 71 -9.89 -5.06 -10.08
C LEU A 71 -10.94 -4.60 -11.11
N LYS A 72 -10.53 -4.17 -12.30
CA LYS A 72 -11.47 -3.75 -13.34
C LYS A 72 -12.32 -4.94 -13.81
N GLY A 73 -13.59 -4.92 -13.46
CA GLY A 73 -14.52 -6.03 -13.72
C GLY A 73 -14.55 -7.11 -12.64
N ASN A 74 -13.72 -6.99 -11.59
CA ASN A 74 -13.71 -7.89 -10.43
C ASN A 74 -13.70 -7.12 -9.10
N GLU A 75 -14.43 -6.00 -9.06
CA GLU A 75 -14.42 -5.07 -7.91
C GLU A 75 -14.94 -5.71 -6.61
N HIS A 76 -15.71 -6.80 -6.70
CA HIS A 76 -16.25 -7.49 -5.54
C HIS A 76 -15.16 -8.03 -4.60
N VAL A 77 -13.98 -8.38 -5.13
CA VAL A 77 -12.86 -8.87 -4.32
C VAL A 77 -12.33 -7.77 -3.39
N LEU A 78 -12.32 -6.51 -3.86
CA LEU A 78 -11.99 -5.35 -3.04
C LEU A 78 -13.00 -5.19 -1.90
N GLU A 79 -14.29 -5.28 -2.19
CA GLU A 79 -15.36 -5.16 -1.18
C GLU A 79 -15.26 -6.27 -0.11
N HIS A 80 -14.91 -7.49 -0.52
CA HIS A 80 -14.66 -8.58 0.40
C HIS A 80 -13.48 -8.34 1.33
N ALA A 81 -12.38 -7.79 0.80
CA ALA A 81 -11.25 -7.40 1.64
C ALA A 81 -11.67 -6.28 2.60
N LEU A 82 -12.33 -5.22 2.13
CA LEU A 82 -12.77 -4.09 2.96
C LEU A 82 -13.71 -4.53 4.09
N ALA A 83 -14.62 -5.48 3.84
CA ALA A 83 -15.53 -6.03 4.86
C ALA A 83 -14.79 -6.72 6.02
N ARG A 84 -13.51 -7.06 5.86
CA ARG A 84 -12.67 -7.64 6.92
C ARG A 84 -11.91 -6.62 7.75
N GLY A 85 -11.98 -5.33 7.39
CA GLY A 85 -11.27 -4.26 8.09
C GLY A 85 -9.74 -4.41 8.05
N PRO A 86 -9.13 -4.48 6.85
CA PRO A 86 -7.68 -4.65 6.72
C PRO A 86 -6.94 -3.43 7.28
N ALA A 87 -5.74 -3.66 7.81
CA ALA A 87 -4.89 -2.60 8.36
C ALA A 87 -4.49 -1.54 7.31
N ALA A 88 -4.44 -1.95 6.03
CA ALA A 88 -4.23 -1.08 4.89
C ALA A 88 -4.70 -1.78 3.61
N LEU A 89 -5.01 -0.99 2.58
CA LEU A 89 -5.06 -1.49 1.20
C LEU A 89 -3.93 -0.93 0.35
N PHE A 90 -3.30 -1.80 -0.42
CA PHE A 90 -2.19 -1.48 -1.29
C PHE A 90 -2.61 -1.64 -2.76
N LEU A 91 -2.62 -0.54 -3.53
CA LEU A 91 -2.96 -0.57 -4.95
C LEU A 91 -1.71 -0.35 -5.81
N SER A 92 -1.49 -1.29 -6.72
CA SER A 92 -0.35 -1.26 -7.66
C SER A 92 -0.81 -1.15 -9.10
N PHE A 93 0.07 -0.62 -9.94
CA PHE A 93 -0.01 -0.74 -11.40
C PHE A 93 -1.35 -0.29 -12.04
N GLY A 94 -1.75 0.95 -11.81
CA GLY A 94 -2.91 1.56 -12.46
C GLY A 94 -3.36 2.83 -11.76
N ASP A 95 -4.47 3.42 -12.23
CA ASP A 95 -5.05 4.60 -11.58
C ASP A 95 -5.84 4.18 -10.32
N PRO A 96 -5.44 4.58 -9.11
CA PRO A 96 -6.14 4.24 -7.88
C PRO A 96 -7.49 4.96 -7.72
N ALA A 97 -7.76 6.01 -8.51
CA ALA A 97 -8.91 6.88 -8.32
C ALA A 97 -10.29 6.22 -8.37
N PRO A 98 -10.56 5.18 -9.19
CA PRO A 98 -11.84 4.49 -9.17
C PRO A 98 -12.15 3.83 -7.81
N TYR A 99 -11.12 3.44 -7.06
CA TYR A 99 -11.24 2.66 -5.83
C TYR A 99 -11.03 3.49 -4.56
N ALA A 100 -10.20 4.54 -4.62
CA ALA A 100 -9.85 5.38 -3.47
C ALA A 100 -11.06 5.92 -2.68
N PRO A 101 -12.18 6.38 -3.30
CA PRO A 101 -13.35 6.83 -2.54
C PRO A 101 -13.97 5.74 -1.66
N ARG A 102 -14.01 4.50 -2.14
CA ARG A 102 -14.59 3.36 -1.40
C ARG A 102 -13.67 2.93 -0.24
N ILE A 103 -12.37 2.87 -0.50
CA ILE A 103 -11.35 2.56 0.52
C ILE A 103 -11.39 3.60 1.66
N ARG A 104 -11.47 4.89 1.30
CA ARG A 104 -11.62 5.98 2.27
C ARG A 104 -12.93 5.91 3.05
N ALA A 105 -14.05 5.59 2.38
CA ALA A 105 -15.34 5.45 3.05
C ALA A 105 -15.35 4.32 4.09
N ALA A 106 -14.54 3.28 3.88
CA ALA A 106 -14.31 2.20 4.84
C ALA A 106 -13.30 2.55 5.96
N ALA A 107 -12.78 3.78 5.98
CA ALA A 107 -11.73 4.24 6.92
C ALA A 107 -10.45 3.38 6.92
N VAL A 108 -10.16 2.71 5.79
CA VAL A 108 -8.95 1.92 5.60
C VAL A 108 -7.85 2.80 4.99
N PRO A 109 -6.61 2.79 5.52
CA PRO A 109 -5.50 3.52 4.92
C PRO A 109 -5.18 3.03 3.50
N LEU A 110 -4.99 3.95 2.57
CA LEU A 110 -4.63 3.66 1.19
C LEU A 110 -3.12 3.83 0.95
N ILE A 111 -2.49 2.78 0.44
CA ILE A 111 -1.10 2.76 -0.01
C ILE A 111 -1.10 2.66 -1.54
N CYS A 112 -0.40 3.56 -2.22
CA CYS A 112 -0.27 3.53 -3.68
C CYS A 112 1.18 3.28 -4.10
N GLN A 113 1.40 2.24 -4.91
CA GLN A 113 2.69 2.02 -5.55
C GLN A 113 2.80 2.80 -6.86
N VAL A 114 3.93 3.47 -7.04
CA VAL A 114 4.20 4.38 -8.16
C VAL A 114 5.58 4.13 -8.74
N HIS A 115 5.73 4.41 -10.03
CA HIS A 115 6.98 4.20 -10.80
C HIS A 115 7.49 5.50 -11.44
N ASN A 116 6.71 6.57 -11.37
CA ASN A 116 7.06 7.88 -11.89
C ASN A 116 6.32 9.00 -11.14
N ILE A 117 6.72 10.24 -11.40
CA ILE A 117 6.17 11.44 -10.74
C ILE A 117 4.71 11.71 -11.09
N GLY A 118 4.27 11.36 -12.30
CA GLY A 118 2.85 11.49 -12.68
C GLY A 118 1.95 10.59 -11.81
N GLN A 119 2.39 9.35 -11.58
CA GLN A 119 1.69 8.43 -10.68
C GLN A 119 1.76 8.88 -9.21
N ALA A 120 2.90 9.43 -8.77
CA ALA A 120 3.02 10.01 -7.43
C ALA A 120 2.06 11.21 -7.23
N ALA A 121 2.01 12.13 -8.20
CA ALA A 121 1.06 13.24 -8.18
C ALA A 121 -0.38 12.73 -8.12
N ARG A 122 -0.72 11.72 -8.92
CA ARG A 122 -2.04 11.09 -8.90
C ARG A 122 -2.38 10.46 -7.56
N ALA A 123 -1.43 9.77 -6.92
CA ALA A 123 -1.61 9.20 -5.59
C ALA A 123 -1.90 10.28 -4.53
N ILE A 124 -1.23 11.44 -4.62
CA ILE A 124 -1.48 12.60 -3.75
C ILE A 124 -2.90 13.14 -3.98
N GLU A 125 -3.30 13.34 -5.24
CA GLU A 125 -4.63 13.87 -5.60
C GLU A 125 -5.78 13.03 -5.05
N VAL A 126 -5.65 11.70 -5.09
CA VAL A 126 -6.70 10.79 -4.59
C VAL A 126 -6.68 10.66 -3.06
N GLY A 127 -5.64 11.17 -2.41
CA GLY A 127 -5.47 11.18 -0.95
C GLY A 127 -4.89 9.89 -0.39
N ALA A 128 -3.88 9.30 -1.06
CA ALA A 128 -3.15 8.16 -0.51
C ALA A 128 -2.47 8.53 0.83
N ASP A 129 -2.55 7.62 1.81
CA ASP A 129 -1.87 7.75 3.09
C ASP A 129 -0.36 7.48 2.98
N VAL A 130 0.03 6.58 2.06
CA VAL A 130 1.41 6.21 1.79
C VAL A 130 1.64 6.07 0.29
N ILE A 131 2.79 6.54 -0.17
CA ILE A 131 3.26 6.37 -1.54
C ILE A 131 4.50 5.48 -1.50
N VAL A 132 4.49 4.39 -2.27
CA VAL A 132 5.60 3.45 -2.41
C VAL A 132 6.24 3.66 -3.79
N ALA A 133 7.42 4.27 -3.81
CA ALA A 133 8.21 4.45 -5.01
C ALA A 133 8.96 3.16 -5.35
N GLN A 134 8.50 2.41 -6.35
CA GLN A 134 9.14 1.17 -6.80
C GLN A 134 10.11 1.49 -7.96
N GLY A 135 11.41 1.24 -7.77
CA GLY A 135 12.38 1.29 -8.86
C GLY A 135 12.42 -0.01 -9.66
N GLY A 136 13.05 0.05 -10.84
CA GLY A 136 13.16 -1.06 -11.79
C GLY A 136 14.03 -2.24 -11.31
N GLU A 137 14.69 -2.11 -10.15
CA GLU A 137 15.40 -3.21 -9.50
C GLU A 137 14.47 -4.16 -8.73
N ALA A 138 13.21 -3.76 -8.49
CA ALA A 138 12.25 -4.57 -7.76
C ALA A 138 11.79 -5.80 -8.59
N GLY A 139 11.46 -6.89 -7.90
CA GLY A 139 10.86 -8.06 -8.52
C GLY A 139 9.37 -7.86 -8.85
N GLY A 140 8.84 -8.74 -9.71
CA GLY A 140 7.44 -8.72 -10.13
C GLY A 140 7.18 -7.78 -11.31
N HIS A 141 5.95 -7.30 -11.43
CA HIS A 141 5.61 -6.27 -12.40
C HIS A 141 6.31 -4.95 -12.04
N GLY A 142 6.65 -4.16 -13.06
CA GLY A 142 7.23 -2.83 -12.91
C GLY A 142 6.99 -2.01 -14.16
N GLU A 143 6.92 -0.69 -14.00
CA GLU A 143 6.82 0.24 -15.12
C GLU A 143 8.10 1.06 -15.26
N GLY A 144 8.89 0.74 -16.27
CA GLY A 144 10.12 1.47 -16.61
C GLY A 144 11.38 0.98 -15.90
N LEU A 145 12.49 1.62 -16.23
CA LEU A 145 13.85 1.23 -15.81
C LEU A 145 14.47 2.22 -14.80
N ARG A 146 13.65 3.10 -14.21
CA ARG A 146 14.15 4.10 -13.26
C ARG A 146 14.62 3.43 -11.99
N SER A 147 15.81 3.77 -11.52
CA SER A 147 16.37 3.19 -10.30
C SER A 147 15.65 3.72 -9.06
N THR A 148 15.52 2.87 -8.05
CA THR A 148 14.98 3.24 -6.72
C THR A 148 15.75 4.42 -6.15
N PHE A 149 17.07 4.43 -6.34
CA PHE A 149 17.97 5.50 -5.88
C PHE A 149 17.62 6.88 -6.46
N THR A 150 17.10 6.96 -7.68
CA THR A 150 16.70 8.23 -8.30
C THR A 150 15.22 8.56 -8.11
N LEU A 151 14.35 7.55 -8.08
CA LEU A 151 12.90 7.76 -8.00
C LEU A 151 12.47 8.20 -6.60
N VAL A 152 13.00 7.57 -5.55
CA VAL A 152 12.64 7.87 -4.15
C VAL A 152 12.84 9.35 -3.79
N PRO A 153 14.02 9.96 -3.98
CA PRO A 153 14.22 11.36 -3.61
C PRO A 153 13.31 12.31 -4.38
N GLU A 154 13.05 12.06 -5.67
CA GLU A 154 12.16 12.92 -6.48
C GLU A 154 10.70 12.84 -6.02
N VAL A 155 10.22 11.66 -5.61
CA VAL A 155 8.88 11.50 -5.01
C VAL A 155 8.82 12.22 -3.65
N VAL A 156 9.89 12.15 -2.85
CA VAL A 156 9.97 12.88 -1.57
C VAL A 156 9.86 14.39 -1.79
N ASP A 157 10.60 14.93 -2.76
CA ASP A 157 10.57 16.36 -3.11
C ASP A 157 9.17 16.81 -3.56
N LEU A 158 8.49 15.99 -4.38
CA LEU A 158 7.10 16.26 -4.80
C LEU A 158 6.15 16.32 -3.60
N VAL A 159 6.23 15.34 -2.69
CA VAL A 159 5.37 15.27 -1.50
C VAL A 159 5.63 16.46 -0.58
N ALA A 160 6.89 16.85 -0.38
CA ALA A 160 7.26 18.00 0.44
C ALA A 160 6.75 19.33 -0.15
N GLY A 161 6.73 19.47 -1.48
CA GLY A 161 6.22 20.67 -2.16
C GLY A 161 4.70 20.80 -2.20
N THR A 162 3.96 19.72 -1.95
CA THR A 162 2.49 19.65 -2.11
C THR A 162 1.73 19.48 -0.80
N ALA A 163 2.36 19.01 0.26
CA ALA A 163 1.69 18.80 1.53
C ALA A 163 1.38 20.15 2.23
N PRO A 164 0.17 20.35 2.82
CA PRO A 164 -0.16 21.57 3.56
C PRO A 164 0.86 21.79 4.69
N ARG A 165 1.15 23.05 5.07
CA ARG A 165 2.19 23.38 6.08
C ARG A 165 2.08 22.64 7.43
N SER A 166 0.94 22.02 7.77
CA SER A 166 0.82 21.07 8.88
C SER A 166 1.59 19.75 8.70
N TRP A 167 2.18 19.53 7.52
CA TRP A 167 2.99 18.39 7.12
C TRP A 167 4.48 18.77 6.96
N CYS A 168 4.81 20.07 6.99
CA CYS A 168 6.19 20.54 6.96
C CYS A 168 6.75 20.61 8.37
N TRP A 169 7.94 20.03 8.54
CA TRP A 169 8.80 20.14 9.70
C TRP A 169 8.91 21.60 10.18
N GLN A 170 8.55 21.86 11.44
CA GLN A 170 9.11 23.01 12.13
C GLN A 170 10.45 22.57 12.73
N PRO A 171 11.53 23.35 12.55
CA PRO A 171 12.75 23.13 13.30
C PRO A 171 12.39 23.26 14.78
N VAL A 172 12.60 22.20 15.55
CA VAL A 172 12.71 22.32 17.00
C VAL A 172 13.96 23.18 17.27
N GLY A 173 13.72 24.38 17.79
CA GLY A 173 14.76 25.24 18.35
C GLY A 173 15.21 24.79 19.72
#